data_AF-A0A8B6Y5M2-F1
#
_entry.id   AF-A0A8B6Y5M2-F1
#
_cell.length_a   1.000
_cell.length_b   1.000
_cell.length_c   1.000
_cell.angle_alpha   90.00
_cell.angle_beta   90.00
_cell.angle_gamma   90.00
#
_symmetry.space_group_name_H-M   'P 1'
#
loop_
_entity.id
_entity.type
_entity.pdbx_description
1 polymer ?
#
loop_
_entity_poly.entity_id
_entity_poly.type
_entity_poly.pdbx_seq_one_letter_code
_entity_poly.pdbx_strand_id
1 'polypeptide(L)'
;MAQFETQEHARKYAKKFPLASEAVLEATYMDDTITFVVDEKVGIQLYKELTLLCCSAGMFARKWLSNSVEVLKITPENDRAEHINLDSGKLPAMKTLGVVWNAKPDLFCFHSVTTEENTVYTKRILLKKMATLFDPLGFLAP
;
A
#
# COMPACT_ATOMS: atom_id res chain seq x y z
N MET A 1 7.26 8.89 17.51
CA MET A 1 8.24 8.09 18.29
C MET A 1 8.53 6.78 17.56
N ALA A 2 7.51 5.98 17.21
CA ALA A 2 7.68 4.73 16.45
C ALA A 2 8.42 4.89 15.10
N GLN A 3 8.01 5.82 14.23
CA GLN A 3 8.66 5.99 12.91
C GLN A 3 10.16 6.35 13.01
N PHE A 4 10.54 7.18 13.98
CA PHE A 4 11.94 7.53 14.21
C PHE A 4 12.76 6.31 14.60
N GLU A 5 12.23 5.48 15.51
CA GLU A 5 12.88 4.23 15.92
C GLU A 5 13.00 3.24 14.76
N THR A 6 11.96 3.10 13.93
CA THR A 6 12.01 2.24 12.75
C THR A 6 13.07 2.71 11.76
N GLN A 7 13.21 4.03 11.55
CA GLN A 7 14.24 4.60 10.67
C GLN A 7 15.66 4.46 11.23
N GLU A 8 15.87 4.68 12.53
CA GLU A 8 17.16 4.46 13.19
C GLU A 8 17.56 2.97 13.13
N HIS A 9 16.60 2.07 13.32
CA HIS A 9 16.82 0.64 13.18
C HIS A 9 17.22 0.27 11.74
N ALA A 10 16.50 0.79 10.74
CA ALA A 10 16.88 0.63 9.33
C ALA A 10 18.31 1.12 9.05
N ARG A 11 18.70 2.32 9.53
CA ARG A 11 20.08 2.83 9.37
C ARG A 11 21.12 1.91 9.99
N LYS A 12 20.85 1.38 11.18
CA LYS A 12 21.75 0.47 11.90
C LYS A 12 21.94 -0.86 11.17
N TYR A 13 20.90 -1.38 10.52
CA TYR A 13 20.93 -2.68 9.83
C TYR A 13 21.04 -2.58 8.31
N ALA A 14 21.31 -1.40 7.75
CA ALA A 14 21.44 -1.15 6.32
C ALA A 14 22.42 -2.09 5.60
N LYS A 15 23.52 -2.50 6.25
CA LYS A 15 24.47 -3.46 5.67
C LYS A 15 23.93 -4.90 5.62
N LYS A 16 23.02 -5.26 6.53
CA LYS A 16 22.47 -6.61 6.66
C LYS A 16 21.18 -6.78 5.86
N PHE A 17 20.36 -5.73 5.79
CA PHE A 17 19.06 -5.70 5.14
C PHE A 17 18.95 -4.46 4.23
N PRO A 18 19.73 -4.40 3.13
CA PRO A 18 19.83 -3.21 2.30
C PRO A 18 18.48 -2.82 1.68
N LEU A 19 17.73 -3.78 1.14
CA LEU A 19 16.45 -3.50 0.46
C LEU A 19 15.38 -3.03 1.45
N ALA A 20 15.30 -3.68 2.61
CA ALA A 20 14.37 -3.26 3.65
C ALA A 20 14.71 -1.88 4.21
N SER A 21 16.01 -1.57 4.35
CA SER A 21 16.43 -0.29 4.91
C SER A 21 16.14 0.85 3.95
N GLU A 22 16.38 0.65 2.65
CA GLU A 22 15.98 1.60 1.60
C GLU A 22 14.47 1.82 1.61
N ALA A 23 13.67 0.73 1.61
CA ALA A 23 12.21 0.84 1.66
C ALA A 23 11.72 1.59 2.91
N VAL A 24 12.30 1.33 4.09
CA VAL A 24 11.91 2.02 5.33
C VAL A 24 12.28 3.51 5.32
N LEU A 25 13.41 3.86 4.71
CA LEU A 25 13.91 5.23 4.73
C LEU A 25 13.26 6.11 3.65
N GLU A 26 12.95 5.54 2.50
CA GLU A 26 12.49 6.29 1.33
C GLU A 26 11.01 6.11 1.02
N ALA A 27 10.42 4.99 1.42
CA ALA A 27 9.10 4.55 0.98
C ALA A 27 8.12 4.27 2.13
N THR A 28 8.45 4.70 3.34
CA THR A 28 7.55 4.63 4.51
C THR A 28 6.93 5.98 4.82
N TYR A 29 5.60 6.02 4.82
CA TYR A 29 4.82 7.13 5.33
C TYR A 29 4.07 6.69 6.60
N MET A 30 4.42 7.28 7.74
CA MET A 30 3.91 6.87 9.05
C MET A 30 4.12 5.37 9.30
N ASP A 31 3.03 4.59 9.32
CA ASP A 31 3.00 3.14 9.52
C ASP A 31 2.89 2.34 8.22
N ASP A 32 2.63 3.00 7.08
CA ASP A 32 2.50 2.35 5.77
C ASP A 32 3.85 2.39 5.02
N THR A 33 4.32 1.22 4.58
CA THR A 33 5.48 1.11 3.67
C THR A 33 5.01 0.61 2.32
N ILE A 34 5.18 1.43 1.29
CA ILE A 34 4.69 1.15 -0.06
C ILE A 34 5.83 1.39 -1.03
N THR A 35 6.33 0.32 -1.62
CA THR A 35 7.48 0.38 -2.52
C THR A 35 7.21 -0.48 -3.75
N PHE A 36 7.99 -0.23 -4.80
CA PHE A 36 7.97 -1.00 -6.03
C PHE A 36 9.34 -1.62 -6.25
N VAL A 37 9.35 -2.75 -6.94
CA VAL A 37 10.57 -3.47 -7.32
C VAL A 37 10.44 -3.95 -8.75
N VAL A 38 11.58 -4.14 -9.42
CA VAL A 38 11.63 -4.51 -10.83
C VAL A 38 11.18 -5.94 -11.12
N ASP A 39 11.37 -6.86 -10.18
CA ASP A 39 11.03 -8.27 -10.37
C ASP A 39 10.58 -8.96 -9.08
N GLU A 40 9.96 -10.13 -9.26
CA GLU A 40 9.39 -10.91 -8.17
C GLU A 40 10.45 -11.50 -7.21
N LYS A 41 11.67 -11.78 -7.70
CA LYS A 41 12.75 -12.30 -6.85
C LYS A 41 13.23 -11.24 -5.88
N VAL A 42 13.40 -10.00 -6.37
CA VAL A 42 13.72 -8.83 -5.54
C VAL A 42 12.56 -8.57 -4.56
N GLY A 43 11.31 -8.70 -5.00
CA GLY A 43 10.15 -8.57 -4.12
C GLY A 43 10.10 -9.60 -2.99
N ILE A 44 10.38 -10.88 -3.31
CA ILE A 44 10.50 -11.96 -2.33
C ILE A 44 11.63 -11.68 -1.34
N GLN A 45 12.79 -11.21 -1.81
CA GLN A 45 13.92 -10.88 -0.95
C GLN A 45 13.59 -9.69 -0.04
N LEU A 46 13.00 -8.64 -0.60
CA LEU A 46 12.56 -7.45 0.13
C LEU A 46 11.57 -7.82 1.25
N TYR A 47 10.57 -8.65 0.96
CA TYR A 47 9.62 -9.14 1.96
C TYR A 47 10.34 -9.84 3.14
N LYS A 48 11.31 -10.71 2.84
CA LYS A 48 12.08 -11.41 3.88
C LYS A 48 12.91 -10.45 4.70
N GLU A 49 13.60 -9.51 4.05
CA GLU A 49 14.41 -8.51 4.73
C GLU A 49 13.57 -7.60 5.62
N LEU A 50 12.42 -7.12 5.15
CA LEU A 50 11.50 -6.28 5.93
C LEU A 50 10.97 -7.04 7.15
N THR A 51 10.56 -8.29 6.95
CA THR A 51 10.09 -9.16 8.04
C THR A 51 11.18 -9.33 9.10
N LEU A 52 12.42 -9.65 8.69
CA LEU A 52 13.53 -9.83 9.62
C LEU A 52 13.94 -8.52 10.33
N LEU A 53 13.95 -7.40 9.60
CA LEU A 53 14.24 -6.09 10.15
C LEU A 53 13.21 -5.73 11.23
N CYS A 54 11.91 -5.80 10.92
CA CYS A 54 10.84 -5.54 11.88
C CYS A 54 10.90 -6.49 13.08
N CYS A 55 11.05 -7.80 12.86
CA CYS A 55 11.15 -8.76 13.96
C CYS A 55 12.33 -8.46 14.89
N SER A 56 13.48 -8.04 14.33
CA SER A 56 14.63 -7.64 15.14
C SER A 56 14.44 -6.32 15.90
N ALA A 57 13.41 -5.55 15.56
CA ALA A 57 12.94 -4.37 16.28
C ALA A 57 11.85 -4.70 17.33
N GLY A 58 11.43 -5.97 17.44
CA GLY A 58 10.26 -6.35 18.24
C GLY A 58 8.92 -5.97 17.60
N MET A 59 8.91 -5.68 16.30
CA MET A 59 7.74 -5.30 15.52
C MET A 59 7.35 -6.41 14.54
N PHE A 60 6.07 -6.47 14.17
CA PHE A 60 5.56 -7.42 13.19
C PHE A 60 4.75 -6.67 12.14
N ALA A 61 5.25 -6.65 10.89
CA ALA A 61 4.54 -6.07 9.76
C ALA A 61 3.33 -6.95 9.40
N ARG A 62 2.18 -6.32 9.15
CA ARG A 62 0.90 -6.99 8.86
C ARG A 62 0.24 -6.33 7.65
N LYS A 63 -0.84 -6.95 7.17
CA LYS A 63 -1.62 -6.50 6.02
C LYS A 63 -0.81 -6.41 4.72
N TRP A 64 0.08 -7.37 4.51
CA TRP A 64 0.88 -7.46 3.30
C TRP A 64 0.01 -7.64 2.05
N LEU A 65 0.25 -6.80 1.05
CA LEU A 65 -0.39 -6.83 -0.25
C LEU A 65 0.65 -6.58 -1.34
N SER A 66 0.56 -7.33 -2.44
CA SER A 66 1.44 -7.19 -3.61
C SER A 66 0.64 -7.49 -4.87
N ASN A 67 1.03 -6.88 -5.99
CA ASN A 67 0.51 -7.19 -7.31
C ASN A 67 1.02 -8.55 -7.84
N SER A 68 2.13 -9.07 -7.29
CA SER A 68 2.67 -10.39 -7.62
C SER A 68 2.12 -11.48 -6.71
N VAL A 69 1.57 -12.52 -7.34
CA VAL A 69 1.08 -13.73 -6.65
C VAL A 69 2.25 -14.51 -6.04
N GLU A 70 3.43 -14.51 -6.69
CA GLU A 70 4.60 -15.22 -6.18
C GLU A 70 5.12 -14.63 -4.87
N VAL A 71 5.07 -13.30 -4.74
CA VAL A 71 5.38 -12.63 -3.46
C VAL A 71 4.34 -12.99 -2.39
N LEU A 72 3.04 -12.98 -2.73
CA LEU A 72 1.99 -13.32 -1.77
C LEU A 72 2.02 -14.78 -1.30
N LYS A 73 2.45 -15.71 -2.16
CA LYS A 73 2.57 -17.15 -1.83
C LYS A 73 3.52 -17.40 -0.66
N ILE A 74 4.61 -16.63 -0.56
CA ILE A 74 5.58 -16.78 0.54
C ILE A 74 5.17 -16.06 1.82
N THR A 75 4.22 -15.14 1.75
CA THR A 75 3.69 -14.41 2.90
C THR A 75 2.68 -15.30 3.64
N PRO A 76 2.81 -15.51 4.97
CA PRO A 76 1.82 -16.24 5.76
C PRO A 76 0.43 -15.61 5.67
N GLU A 77 -0.62 -16.43 5.65
CA GLU A 77 -2.01 -15.97 5.57
C GLU A 77 -2.40 -14.97 6.66
N ASN A 78 -1.88 -15.16 7.88
CA ASN A 78 -2.14 -14.27 9.00
C ASN A 78 -1.53 -12.86 8.80
N ASP A 79 -0.48 -12.75 7.98
CA ASP A 79 0.23 -11.50 7.76
C ASP A 79 -0.27 -10.78 6.50
N ARG A 80 -0.99 -11.47 5.61
CA ARG A 80 -1.62 -10.92 4.41
C ARG A 80 -2.71 -9.89 4.74
N ALA A 81 -2.99 -9.01 3.78
CA ALA A 81 -4.18 -8.15 3.84
C ALA A 81 -5.46 -9.00 3.80
N GLU A 82 -6.54 -8.43 4.33
CA GLU A 82 -7.85 -9.10 4.38
C GLU A 82 -8.35 -9.45 2.96
N HIS A 83 -9.10 -10.54 2.86
CA HIS A 83 -9.73 -10.99 1.61
C HIS A 83 -8.78 -11.34 0.45
N ILE A 84 -7.51 -11.63 0.72
CA ILE A 84 -6.62 -12.23 -0.29
C ILE A 84 -6.98 -13.71 -0.47
N ASN A 85 -7.50 -14.05 -1.66
CA ASN A 85 -7.71 -15.43 -2.10
C ASN A 85 -6.88 -15.67 -3.37
N LEU A 86 -5.75 -16.38 -3.22
CA LEU A 86 -4.82 -16.64 -4.31
C LEU A 86 -5.42 -17.55 -5.41
N ASP A 87 -6.36 -18.43 -5.05
CA ASP A 87 -7.01 -19.36 -5.99
C ASP A 87 -8.05 -18.66 -6.86
N SER A 88 -8.63 -17.55 -6.37
CA SER A 88 -9.66 -16.79 -7.08
C SER A 88 -9.13 -15.99 -8.27
N GLY A 89 -7.80 -15.82 -8.38
CA GLY A 89 -7.14 -14.97 -9.37
C GLY A 89 -7.39 -13.47 -9.20
N LYS A 90 -8.16 -13.06 -8.18
CA LYS A 90 -8.49 -11.66 -7.87
C LYS A 90 -7.76 -11.23 -6.61
N LEU A 91 -7.31 -9.98 -6.59
CA LEU A 91 -6.78 -9.33 -5.39
C LEU A 91 -7.74 -8.25 -4.92
N PRO A 92 -7.80 -7.97 -3.61
CA PRO A 92 -8.67 -6.93 -3.08
C PRO A 92 -8.23 -5.54 -3.57
N ALA A 93 -9.21 -4.64 -3.70
CA ALA A 93 -8.95 -3.22 -3.76
C ALA A 93 -8.88 -2.69 -2.33
N MET A 94 -7.77 -2.05 -1.95
CA MET A 94 -7.53 -1.59 -0.59
C MET A 94 -7.28 -0.08 -0.57
N LYS A 95 -7.76 0.60 0.48
CA LYS A 95 -7.46 2.01 0.68
C LYS A 95 -6.09 2.15 1.33
N THR A 96 -5.20 2.85 0.66
CA THR A 96 -3.81 3.07 1.05
C THR A 96 -3.48 4.55 0.86
N LEU A 97 -2.97 5.22 1.90
CA LEU A 97 -2.70 6.68 1.89
C LEU A 97 -3.90 7.56 1.45
N GLY A 98 -5.12 7.09 1.66
CA GLY A 98 -6.34 7.80 1.27
C GLY A 98 -6.86 7.50 -0.15
N VAL A 99 -6.07 6.85 -1.00
CA VAL A 99 -6.43 6.45 -2.37
C VAL A 99 -6.75 4.95 -2.40
N VAL A 100 -7.63 4.50 -3.29
CA VAL A 100 -7.88 3.06 -3.47
C VAL A 100 -6.85 2.49 -4.43
N TRP A 101 -6.17 1.42 -4.05
CA TRP A 101 -5.25 0.68 -4.91
C TRP A 101 -5.84 -0.69 -5.22
N ASN A 102 -5.98 -0.99 -6.51
CA ASN A 102 -6.29 -2.32 -6.99
C ASN A 102 -4.98 -3.01 -7.36
N ALA A 103 -4.54 -3.91 -6.47
CA ALA A 103 -3.20 -4.50 -6.56
C ALA A 103 -3.02 -5.32 -7.84
N LYS A 104 -4.03 -6.07 -8.30
CA LYS A 104 -3.84 -6.99 -9.44
C LYS A 104 -3.47 -6.29 -10.75
N PRO A 105 -4.19 -5.25 -11.21
CA PRO A 105 -3.81 -4.47 -12.38
C PRO A 105 -2.80 -3.36 -12.07
N ASP A 106 -2.42 -3.18 -10.79
CA ASP A 106 -1.59 -2.08 -10.31
C ASP A 106 -2.14 -0.69 -10.66
N LEU A 107 -3.39 -0.44 -10.29
CA LEU A 107 -4.11 0.80 -10.62
C LEU A 107 -4.62 1.52 -9.38
N PHE A 108 -4.40 2.83 -9.32
CA PHE A 108 -5.14 3.70 -8.44
C PHE A 108 -6.57 3.89 -8.96
N CYS A 109 -7.53 3.71 -8.06
CA CYS A 109 -8.95 3.76 -8.34
C CYS A 109 -9.59 4.90 -7.56
N PHE A 110 -10.55 5.56 -8.21
CA PHE A 110 -11.39 6.57 -7.60
C PHE A 110 -12.83 6.10 -7.60
N HIS A 111 -13.56 6.40 -6.54
CA HIS A 111 -14.98 6.12 -6.53
C HIS A 111 -15.68 7.03 -7.52
N SER A 112 -16.43 6.45 -8.44
CA SER A 112 -17.28 7.22 -9.34
C SER A 112 -18.31 7.99 -8.51
N VAL A 113 -18.36 9.30 -8.71
CA VAL A 113 -19.45 10.11 -8.20
C VAL A 113 -20.67 9.81 -9.07
N THR A 114 -21.53 8.92 -8.60
CA THR A 114 -22.77 8.60 -9.30
C THR A 114 -23.67 9.83 -9.37
N THR A 115 -24.17 10.09 -10.56
CA THR A 115 -25.23 11.07 -10.81
C THR A 115 -26.56 10.38 -10.63
N GLU A 116 -27.35 10.81 -9.65
CA GLU A 116 -28.72 10.31 -9.50
C GLU A 116 -29.57 10.89 -10.64
N GLU A 117 -30.22 10.01 -11.40
CA GLU A 117 -31.22 10.41 -12.39
C GLU A 117 -32.31 11.20 -11.66
N ASN A 118 -32.56 12.44 -12.09
CA ASN A 118 -33.47 13.44 -11.51
C ASN A 118 -32.93 14.39 -10.41
N THR A 119 -31.61 14.49 -10.21
CA THR A 119 -31.05 15.54 -9.33
C THR A 119 -30.94 16.90 -10.04
N VAL A 120 -31.48 17.96 -9.43
CA VAL A 120 -31.18 19.35 -9.82
C VAL A 120 -29.81 19.74 -9.27
N TYR A 121 -28.83 19.88 -10.16
CA TYR A 121 -27.47 20.25 -9.75
C TYR A 121 -27.39 21.73 -9.39
N THR A 122 -27.03 21.99 -8.12
CA THR A 122 -26.60 23.32 -7.68
C THR A 122 -25.08 23.33 -7.51
N LYS A 123 -24.47 24.52 -7.56
CA LYS A 123 -23.03 24.69 -7.24
C LYS A 123 -22.65 24.01 -5.92
N ARG A 124 -23.52 24.08 -4.90
CA ARG A 124 -23.32 23.42 -3.61
C ARG A 124 -23.31 21.89 -3.74
N ILE A 125 -24.23 21.30 -4.50
CA ILE A 125 -24.29 19.84 -4.71
C ILE A 125 -23.06 19.36 -5.46
N LEU A 126 -22.66 20.06 -6.51
CA LEU A 126 -21.47 19.71 -7.30
C LEU A 126 -20.20 19.80 -6.44
N LEU A 127 -20.00 20.90 -5.71
CA LEU A 127 -18.84 21.06 -4.82
C LEU A 127 -18.84 20.04 -3.69
N LYS A 128 -20.01 19.70 -3.12
CA LYS A 128 -20.13 18.64 -2.11
C LYS A 128 -19.68 17.30 -2.69
N LYS A 129 -20.12 16.96 -3.90
CA LYS A 129 -19.73 15.73 -4.60
C LYS A 129 -18.23 15.72 -4.91
N MET A 130 -17.68 16.81 -5.44
CA MET A 130 -16.23 16.93 -5.70
C MET A 130 -15.41 16.81 -4.42
N ALA A 131 -15.88 17.37 -3.30
CA ALA A 131 -15.19 17.26 -2.01
C ALA A 131 -15.16 15.82 -1.44
N THR A 132 -15.98 14.89 -1.96
CA THR A 132 -15.88 13.46 -1.60
C THR A 132 -14.78 12.72 -2.35
N LEU A 133 -14.28 13.29 -3.45
CA LEU A 133 -13.14 12.74 -4.19
C LEU A 133 -11.85 13.19 -3.50
N PHE A 134 -11.16 12.25 -2.88
CA PHE A 134 -9.82 12.47 -2.36
C PHE A 134 -8.80 12.27 -3.48
N ASP A 135 -8.28 13.38 -4.04
CA ASP A 135 -7.29 13.38 -5.11
C ASP A 135 -6.05 14.23 -4.72
N PRO A 136 -5.19 13.71 -3.84
CA PRO A 136 -4.03 14.45 -3.34
C PRO A 136 -2.98 14.71 -4.44
N LEU A 137 -3.00 13.94 -5.53
CA LEU A 137 -2.01 14.01 -6.61
C LEU A 137 -2.54 14.74 -7.85
N GLY A 138 -3.81 15.15 -7.88
CA GLY A 138 -4.40 15.87 -8.99
C GLY A 138 -4.68 15.01 -10.23
N PHE A 139 -4.84 13.69 -10.09
CA PHE A 139 -5.14 12.80 -11.22
C PHE A 139 -6.49 13.08 -11.90
N LEU A 140 -7.44 13.64 -11.17
CA LEU A 140 -8.78 14.00 -11.65
C LEU A 140 -8.91 15.51 -11.94
N ALA A 141 -7.89 16.30 -11.60
CA ALA A 141 -7.88 17.72 -11.93
C ALA A 141 -7.70 17.91 -13.45
N PRO A 142 -8.50 18.78 -14.11
CA PRO A 142 -8.35 19.08 -15.53
C PRO A 142 -7.05 19.83 -15.86
#